data_AF-A0A1V5XU74-F1
#
_entry.id   AF-A0A1V5XU74-F1
#
_cell.length_a   1.000
_cell.length_b   1.000
_cell.length_c   1.000
_cell.angle_alpha   90.00
_cell.angle_beta   90.00
_cell.angle_gamma   90.00
#
_symmetry.space_group_name_H-M   'P 1'
#
loop_
_entity.id
_entity.type
_entity.pdbx_description
1 polymer ?
#
loop_
_entity_poly.entity_id
_entity_poly.type
_entity_poly.pdbx_seq_one_letter_code
_entity_poly.pdbx_strand_id
1 'polypeptide(L)'
;MATAIFFESNGGQTHGTYATQPEIRLAVAEPDMDIGNVEAVLDTLSNSCYFLSAEGTNYRFSLQPNLNKIISDRKAGVPGTEIAEWTRSAIITAFNASSALPMKFFPEKSGDIPDHTALTLAVLSPNHLRKDRETELLLESLIKEHGTSARTYKNALLFAVDDSEDAISAEARNAIAWTRIRDEEDQLHLDERQKKDVSGKIAKAEKDLREAVWRSYKHIAMLGRDNQIQWMDLGLIHSSSAKTIVDLYLSELLGKDIVSKSINPRLLVNNWPAFQEWSTRSVLDAVFASPRFPKLFTSDAIKDAICKGVSNGFFAYVSMSKEGEYDPIFSKTELQPQDIEISDDWFIVKEPLPPRDQEPDSIIISPGQISIKPGDTFAFRVELFDKQGKKLISDNVEWHATGGTIDQLGNFKAGQGEGSFAVTASVGTINGSASVIIVVGGTLQRVEVAPQDSAIGPGKVLSFSAQGYYEDGHVVPIRDILWSASGGSIDDKGIFTAGQEEGIFEIEARSGDIVDRSRVTIKKLKPHWEGEIPHQRWTQFYNRVLSKFATRKGLKLTVSVDIPDASEDEIEEMKLALRELSLQEDIEV
;
A
#
# COMPACT_ATOMS: atom_id res chain seq x y z
N MET A 1 -7.54 -68.81 19.62
CA MET A 1 -6.96 -67.91 20.64
C MET A 1 -7.99 -67.39 21.64
N ALA A 2 -9.03 -66.64 21.24
CA ALA A 2 -10.05 -66.15 22.18
C ALA A 2 -10.70 -67.28 23.01
N THR A 3 -10.98 -68.44 22.39
CA THR A 3 -11.44 -69.66 23.07
C THR A 3 -10.46 -70.15 24.14
N ALA A 4 -9.15 -70.15 23.84
CA ALA A 4 -8.13 -70.55 24.80
C ALA A 4 -8.11 -69.60 26.00
N ILE A 5 -8.12 -68.28 25.76
CA ILE A 5 -8.21 -67.28 26.83
C ILE A 5 -9.46 -67.49 27.70
N PHE A 6 -10.62 -67.74 27.07
CA PHE A 6 -11.87 -67.96 27.80
C PHE A 6 -11.78 -69.19 28.73
N PHE A 7 -11.32 -70.33 28.22
CA PHE A 7 -11.19 -71.55 29.02
C PHE A 7 -10.10 -71.45 30.08
N GLU A 8 -8.95 -70.85 29.79
CA GLU A 8 -7.87 -70.69 30.78
C GLU A 8 -8.24 -69.68 31.87
N SER A 9 -8.96 -68.60 31.55
CA SER A 9 -9.33 -67.57 32.54
C SER A 9 -10.62 -67.85 33.34
N ASN A 10 -11.48 -68.76 32.87
CA ASN A 10 -12.75 -69.12 33.54
C ASN A 10 -12.86 -70.63 33.86
N GLY A 11 -11.85 -71.43 33.51
CA GLY A 11 -11.78 -72.86 33.79
C GLY A 11 -11.34 -73.16 35.22
N GLY A 12 -11.63 -74.39 35.68
CA GLY A 12 -11.44 -74.84 37.07
C GLY A 12 -9.99 -75.00 37.55
N GLN A 13 -9.02 -74.27 36.99
CA GLN A 13 -7.65 -74.26 37.50
C GLN A 13 -7.54 -73.43 38.77
N THR A 14 -6.76 -73.92 39.73
CA THR A 14 -6.76 -73.50 41.13
C THR A 14 -5.99 -72.19 41.41
N HIS A 15 -5.29 -71.59 40.44
CA HIS A 15 -4.33 -70.51 40.72
C HIS A 15 -4.36 -69.25 39.84
N GLY A 16 -5.27 -69.11 38.88
CA GLY A 16 -5.28 -67.92 38.03
C GLY A 16 -6.66 -67.56 37.54
N THR A 17 -7.15 -66.38 37.91
CA THR A 17 -8.30 -65.73 37.26
C THR A 17 -7.95 -65.21 35.86
N TYR A 18 -6.75 -65.46 35.35
CA TYR A 18 -6.22 -64.93 34.10
C TYR A 18 -5.46 -66.00 33.33
N ALA A 19 -5.59 -65.98 32.02
CA ALA A 19 -4.78 -66.74 31.07
C ALA A 19 -3.47 -65.99 30.81
N THR A 20 -2.33 -66.59 31.12
CA THR A 20 -1.02 -65.97 30.88
C THR A 20 -0.58 -66.15 29.43
N GLN A 21 0.24 -65.24 28.91
CA GLN A 21 0.75 -65.30 27.54
C GLN A 21 1.48 -66.63 27.22
N PRO A 22 2.30 -67.21 28.12
CA PRO A 22 2.86 -68.55 27.90
C PRO A 22 1.81 -69.66 27.76
N GLU A 23 0.75 -69.65 28.57
CA GLU A 23 -0.35 -70.63 28.49
C GLU A 23 -1.11 -70.48 27.17
N ILE A 24 -1.38 -69.24 26.75
CA ILE A 24 -2.05 -68.98 25.48
C ILE A 24 -1.19 -69.44 24.31
N ARG A 25 0.12 -69.16 24.34
CA ARG A 25 1.08 -69.63 23.33
C ARG A 25 1.07 -71.15 23.25
N LEU A 26 1.09 -71.85 24.38
CA LEU A 26 1.02 -73.31 24.43
C LEU A 26 -0.29 -73.84 23.86
N ALA A 27 -1.42 -73.22 24.21
CA ALA A 27 -2.75 -73.65 23.80
C ALA A 27 -3.04 -73.45 22.29
N VAL A 28 -2.32 -72.54 21.62
CA VAL A 28 -2.48 -72.25 20.18
C VAL A 28 -1.27 -72.68 19.34
N ALA A 29 -0.28 -73.33 19.93
CA ALA A 29 0.95 -73.70 19.23
C ALA A 29 0.69 -74.78 18.15
N GLU A 30 1.18 -74.52 16.93
CA GLU A 30 1.23 -75.47 15.82
C GLU A 30 2.67 -75.54 15.25
N PRO A 31 3.09 -76.66 14.63
CA PRO A 31 4.48 -76.88 14.20
C PRO A 31 5.06 -75.79 13.29
N ASP A 32 4.22 -75.15 12.46
CA ASP A 32 4.63 -74.14 11.48
C ASP A 32 4.19 -72.71 11.85
N MET A 33 3.69 -72.48 13.07
CA MET A 33 3.16 -71.17 13.49
C MET A 33 4.25 -70.22 14.00
N ASP A 34 4.30 -69.01 13.44
CA ASP A 34 5.14 -67.93 13.96
C ASP A 34 4.55 -67.35 15.27
N ILE A 35 5.34 -67.37 16.34
CA ILE A 35 4.99 -66.86 17.67
C ILE A 35 4.73 -65.34 17.64
N GLY A 36 5.38 -64.58 16.74
CA GLY A 36 5.14 -63.14 16.60
C GLY A 36 3.69 -62.81 16.22
N ASN A 37 3.03 -63.69 15.46
CA ASN A 37 1.62 -63.53 15.12
C ASN A 37 0.70 -63.69 16.35
N VAL A 38 1.12 -64.44 17.37
CA VAL A 38 0.32 -64.61 18.58
C VAL A 38 0.17 -63.30 19.33
N GLU A 39 1.24 -62.52 19.42
CA GLU A 39 1.24 -61.21 20.07
C GLU A 39 0.40 -60.18 19.32
N ALA A 40 0.55 -60.14 17.98
CA ALA A 40 -0.28 -59.27 17.14
C ALA A 40 -1.78 -59.59 17.28
N VAL A 41 -2.14 -60.87 17.35
CA VAL A 41 -3.53 -61.29 17.56
C VAL A 41 -4.01 -60.98 18.98
N LEU A 42 -3.17 -61.15 20.01
CA LEU A 42 -3.50 -60.79 21.39
C LEU A 42 -3.74 -59.29 21.55
N ASP A 43 -2.92 -58.45 20.91
CA ASP A 43 -3.12 -57.01 20.88
C ASP A 43 -4.43 -56.65 20.14
N THR A 44 -4.65 -57.25 18.97
CA THR A 44 -5.90 -57.06 18.21
C THR A 44 -7.13 -57.48 19.02
N LEU A 45 -7.10 -58.63 19.71
CA LEU A 45 -8.19 -59.10 20.56
C LEU A 45 -8.43 -58.18 21.75
N SER A 46 -7.38 -57.68 22.39
CA SER A 46 -7.51 -56.75 23.53
C SER A 46 -8.17 -55.43 23.11
N ASN A 47 -7.92 -54.99 21.88
CA ASN A 47 -8.52 -53.80 21.30
C ASN A 47 -9.96 -54.04 20.78
N SER A 48 -10.29 -55.26 20.37
CA SER A 48 -11.58 -55.59 19.71
C SER A 48 -12.62 -56.20 20.66
N CYS A 49 -12.19 -56.92 21.70
CA CYS A 49 -13.09 -57.66 22.58
C CYS A 49 -13.47 -56.84 23.82
N TYR A 50 -14.75 -56.46 23.89
CA TYR A 50 -15.30 -55.63 24.96
C TYR A 50 -15.37 -56.23 26.37
N PHE A 51 -15.18 -57.54 26.49
CA PHE A 51 -15.26 -58.27 27.76
C PHE A 51 -13.92 -58.93 28.14
N LEU A 52 -12.88 -58.64 27.35
CA LEU A 52 -11.52 -59.12 27.57
C LEU A 52 -10.73 -58.01 28.28
N SER A 53 -10.20 -58.30 29.47
CA SER A 53 -9.20 -57.47 30.14
C SER A 53 -7.81 -58.03 29.87
N ALA A 54 -6.86 -57.14 29.58
CA ALA A 54 -5.45 -57.47 29.41
C ALA A 54 -4.63 -56.70 30.46
N GLU A 55 -3.82 -57.43 31.22
CA GLU A 55 -2.95 -56.91 32.26
C GLU A 55 -1.51 -57.36 32.01
N GLY A 56 -0.77 -56.58 31.23
CA GLY A 56 0.56 -56.97 30.78
C GLY A 56 0.47 -58.22 29.90
N THR A 57 0.96 -59.35 30.41
CA THR A 57 0.92 -60.64 29.74
C THR A 57 -0.25 -61.52 30.17
N ASN A 58 -1.20 -61.00 30.95
CA ASN A 58 -2.31 -61.76 31.51
C ASN A 58 -3.63 -61.31 30.88
N TYR A 59 -4.50 -62.25 30.53
CA TYR A 59 -5.73 -62.00 29.79
C TYR A 59 -6.92 -62.67 30.45
N ARG A 60 -8.05 -61.99 30.59
CA ARG A 60 -9.24 -62.55 31.24
C ARG A 60 -10.52 -62.12 30.56
N PHE A 61 -11.39 -63.09 30.28
CA PHE A 61 -12.79 -62.76 29.98
C PHE A 61 -13.58 -62.60 31.26
N SER A 62 -14.32 -61.50 31.37
CA SER A 62 -15.19 -61.22 32.52
C SER A 62 -16.59 -60.85 32.08
N LEU A 63 -17.55 -60.90 33.00
CA LEU A 63 -18.93 -60.44 32.75
C LEU A 63 -19.03 -58.90 32.75
N GLN A 64 -18.02 -58.22 33.29
CA GLN A 64 -17.95 -56.77 33.28
C GLN A 64 -17.32 -56.27 31.97
N PRO A 65 -17.92 -55.27 31.32
CA PRO A 65 -17.32 -54.66 30.15
C PRO A 65 -16.01 -53.94 30.52
N ASN A 66 -15.01 -54.03 29.65
CA ASN A 66 -13.76 -53.29 29.81
C ASN A 66 -13.95 -51.79 29.49
N LEU A 67 -12.95 -50.98 29.88
CA LEU A 67 -12.98 -49.53 29.65
C LEU A 67 -13.17 -49.16 28.17
N ASN A 68 -12.67 -49.98 27.22
CA ASN A 68 -12.81 -49.77 25.78
C ASN A 68 -14.28 -49.84 25.32
N LYS A 69 -15.08 -50.74 25.89
CA LYS A 69 -16.53 -50.76 25.64
C LYS A 69 -17.22 -49.56 26.26
N ILE A 70 -16.92 -49.28 27.53
CA ILE A 70 -17.57 -48.20 28.28
C ILE A 70 -17.33 -46.85 27.57
N ILE A 71 -16.12 -46.57 27.12
CA ILE A 71 -15.81 -45.34 26.37
C ILE A 71 -16.52 -45.30 25.02
N SER A 72 -16.63 -46.42 24.31
CA SER A 72 -17.35 -46.49 23.03
C SER A 72 -18.84 -46.16 23.21
N ASP A 73 -19.48 -46.77 24.21
CA ASP A 73 -20.89 -46.54 24.54
C ASP A 73 -21.11 -45.08 24.99
N ARG A 74 -20.20 -44.54 25.82
CA ARG A 74 -20.28 -43.15 26.30
C ARG A 74 -20.05 -42.15 25.17
N LYS A 75 -19.10 -42.39 24.26
CA LYS A 75 -18.87 -41.56 23.06
C LYS A 75 -20.12 -41.46 22.19
N ALA A 76 -20.83 -42.58 21.99
CA ALA A 76 -22.05 -42.60 21.19
C ALA A 76 -23.20 -41.80 21.83
N GLY A 77 -23.20 -41.65 23.16
CA GLY A 77 -24.20 -40.92 23.93
C GLY A 77 -23.87 -39.46 24.24
N VAL A 78 -22.81 -38.87 23.68
CA VAL A 78 -22.49 -37.45 23.90
C VAL A 78 -23.33 -36.55 22.98
N PRO A 79 -24.16 -35.64 23.51
CA PRO A 79 -24.93 -34.70 22.70
C PRO A 79 -24.04 -33.74 21.90
N GLY A 80 -24.43 -33.43 20.66
CA GLY A 80 -23.68 -32.51 19.80
C GLY A 80 -23.49 -31.10 20.37
N THR A 81 -24.46 -30.61 21.16
CA THR A 81 -24.38 -29.29 21.82
C THR A 81 -23.24 -29.21 22.82
N GLU A 82 -23.03 -30.26 23.61
CA GLU A 82 -21.95 -30.33 24.60
C GLU A 82 -20.58 -30.46 23.93
N ILE A 83 -20.50 -31.21 22.81
CA ILE A 83 -19.29 -31.26 21.98
C ILE A 83 -18.93 -29.87 21.48
N ALA A 84 -19.91 -29.10 20.99
CA ALA A 84 -19.68 -27.74 20.52
C ALA A 84 -19.23 -26.79 21.64
N GLU A 85 -19.80 -26.89 22.84
CA GLU A 85 -19.39 -26.10 24.01
C GLU A 85 -17.95 -26.39 24.44
N TRP A 86 -17.59 -27.67 24.56
CA TRP A 86 -16.22 -28.08 24.90
C TRP A 86 -15.22 -27.68 23.84
N THR A 87 -15.58 -27.84 22.56
CA THR A 87 -14.75 -27.42 21.43
C THR A 87 -14.46 -25.93 21.49
N ARG A 88 -15.50 -25.10 21.68
CA ARG A 88 -15.34 -23.64 21.82
C ARG A 88 -14.48 -23.27 23.02
N SER A 89 -14.68 -23.93 24.16
CA SER A 89 -13.88 -23.71 25.37
C SER A 89 -12.40 -24.03 25.12
N ALA A 90 -12.10 -25.18 24.51
CA ALA A 90 -10.74 -25.59 24.18
C ALA A 90 -10.04 -24.61 23.23
N ILE A 91 -10.76 -24.10 22.21
CA ILE A 91 -10.26 -23.08 21.29
C ILE A 91 -9.95 -21.78 22.06
N ILE A 92 -10.88 -21.28 22.87
CA ILE A 92 -10.66 -20.06 23.67
C ILE A 92 -9.43 -20.24 24.56
N THR A 93 -9.30 -21.36 25.26
CA THR A 93 -8.14 -21.63 26.13
C THR A 93 -6.82 -21.69 25.36
N ALA A 94 -6.80 -22.29 24.17
CA ALA A 94 -5.59 -22.39 23.35
C ALA A 94 -5.09 -21.02 22.83
N PHE A 95 -6.00 -20.09 22.56
CA PHE A 95 -5.69 -18.74 22.08
C PHE A 95 -5.49 -17.71 23.20
N ASN A 96 -6.22 -17.81 24.31
CA ASN A 96 -6.30 -16.76 25.33
C ASN A 96 -5.25 -16.87 26.47
N ALA A 97 -4.28 -17.76 26.35
CA ALA A 97 -3.38 -18.09 27.46
C ALA A 97 -2.33 -17.01 27.83
N SER A 98 -2.29 -15.84 27.15
CA SER A 98 -1.54 -14.60 27.53
C SER A 98 -1.30 -13.71 26.27
N SER A 99 -2.34 -13.23 25.60
CA SER A 99 -2.18 -12.48 24.34
C SER A 99 -2.17 -10.95 24.55
N ALA A 100 -1.22 -10.27 23.90
CA ALA A 100 -1.18 -8.80 23.78
C ALA A 100 -2.09 -8.27 22.66
N LEU A 101 -2.69 -9.16 21.87
CA LEU A 101 -3.51 -8.83 20.71
C LEU A 101 -5.01 -8.93 21.06
N PRO A 102 -5.82 -7.89 20.79
CA PRO A 102 -7.27 -7.98 20.87
C PRO A 102 -7.81 -9.15 20.03
N MET A 103 -8.66 -9.98 20.65
CA MET A 103 -9.24 -11.14 20.01
C MET A 103 -10.76 -11.10 20.03
N LYS A 104 -11.36 -11.54 18.93
CA LYS A 104 -12.80 -11.79 18.84
C LYS A 104 -13.04 -13.25 18.50
N PHE A 105 -13.66 -13.98 19.41
CA PHE A 105 -14.02 -15.38 19.19
C PHE A 105 -15.38 -15.49 18.51
N PHE A 106 -15.44 -16.38 17.52
CA PHE A 106 -16.63 -16.83 16.82
C PHE A 106 -17.55 -15.69 16.30
N PRO A 107 -17.01 -14.70 15.56
CA PRO A 107 -17.85 -13.71 14.91
C PRO A 107 -18.67 -14.37 13.80
N GLU A 108 -19.98 -14.13 13.79
CA GLU A 108 -20.89 -14.62 12.74
C GLU A 108 -21.35 -13.46 11.84
N LYS A 109 -21.20 -12.21 12.31
CA LYS A 109 -21.59 -10.99 11.58
C LYS A 109 -20.45 -9.98 11.60
N SER A 110 -20.42 -9.15 10.56
CA SER A 110 -19.40 -8.10 10.39
C SER A 110 -19.35 -7.10 11.56
N GLY A 111 -20.49 -6.80 12.18
CA GLY A 111 -20.57 -5.92 13.36
C GLY A 111 -20.03 -6.53 14.66
N ASP A 112 -19.78 -7.85 14.71
CA ASP A 112 -19.25 -8.51 15.90
C ASP A 112 -17.77 -8.15 16.16
N ILE A 113 -17.06 -7.73 15.11
CA ILE A 113 -15.67 -7.32 15.12
C ILE A 113 -15.62 -5.78 15.15
N PRO A 114 -15.01 -5.16 16.16
CA PRO A 114 -14.92 -3.70 16.24
C PRO A 114 -14.17 -3.12 15.03
N ASP A 115 -14.52 -1.92 14.59
CA ASP A 115 -13.78 -1.17 13.57
C ASP A 115 -12.96 -0.08 14.26
N HIS A 116 -11.76 -0.45 14.71
CA HIS A 116 -10.84 0.45 15.41
C HIS A 116 -9.40 0.30 14.89
N THR A 117 -8.55 1.27 15.23
CA THR A 117 -7.15 1.38 14.78
C THR A 117 -6.19 0.55 15.61
N ALA A 118 -6.51 -0.74 15.76
CA ALA A 118 -5.65 -1.73 16.40
C ALA A 118 -5.85 -3.10 15.76
N LEU A 119 -4.75 -3.83 15.59
CA LEU A 119 -4.76 -5.16 14.99
C LEU A 119 -5.64 -6.10 15.83
N THR A 120 -6.60 -6.74 15.19
CA THR A 120 -7.56 -7.65 15.83
C THR A 120 -7.49 -9.01 15.18
N LEU A 121 -7.39 -10.07 16.00
CA LEU A 121 -7.48 -11.45 15.54
C LEU A 121 -8.90 -11.98 15.78
N ALA A 122 -9.60 -12.28 14.69
CA ALA A 122 -10.88 -12.98 14.73
C ALA A 122 -10.65 -14.49 14.60
N VAL A 123 -11.11 -15.27 15.58
CA VAL A 123 -11.02 -16.73 15.56
C VAL A 123 -12.37 -17.28 15.11
N LEU A 124 -12.44 -17.83 13.90
CA LEU A 124 -13.69 -18.36 13.36
C LEU A 124 -14.11 -19.64 14.08
N SER A 125 -15.42 -19.92 14.05
CA SER A 125 -15.99 -21.18 14.52
C SER A 125 -15.41 -22.37 13.74
N PRO A 126 -15.21 -23.55 14.36
CA PRO A 126 -14.78 -24.76 13.66
C PRO A 126 -15.78 -25.23 12.57
N ASN A 127 -16.99 -24.67 12.56
CA ASN A 127 -17.97 -24.90 11.48
C ASN A 127 -17.62 -24.17 10.18
N HIS A 128 -16.68 -23.21 10.22
CA HIS A 128 -16.25 -22.42 9.06
C HIS A 128 -14.87 -22.92 8.63
N LEU A 129 -14.86 -23.89 7.71
CA LEU A 129 -13.63 -24.51 7.24
C LEU A 129 -12.99 -23.70 6.13
N ARG A 130 -11.65 -23.67 6.10
CA ARG A 130 -10.86 -22.98 5.08
C ARG A 130 -11.21 -23.41 3.65
N LYS A 131 -11.64 -24.65 3.45
CA LYS A 131 -12.00 -25.22 2.13
C LYS A 131 -13.39 -24.80 1.65
N ASP A 132 -14.22 -24.24 2.54
CA ASP A 132 -15.63 -23.98 2.25
C ASP A 132 -15.80 -22.60 1.61
N ARG A 133 -16.58 -22.55 0.52
CA ARG A 133 -16.90 -21.29 -0.16
C ARG A 133 -17.70 -20.34 0.72
N GLU A 134 -18.54 -20.86 1.61
CA GLU A 134 -19.32 -20.05 2.55
C GLU A 134 -18.40 -19.31 3.54
N THR A 135 -17.32 -19.93 3.98
CA THR A 135 -16.31 -19.31 4.83
C THR A 135 -15.58 -18.17 4.12
N GLU A 136 -15.25 -18.35 2.84
CA GLU A 136 -14.64 -17.28 2.04
C GLU A 136 -15.59 -16.08 1.87
N LEU A 137 -16.88 -16.32 1.59
CA LEU A 137 -17.90 -15.28 1.51
C LEU A 137 -18.10 -14.56 2.85
N LEU A 138 -18.11 -15.29 3.96
CA LEU A 138 -18.17 -14.71 5.30
C LEU A 138 -16.95 -13.82 5.55
N LEU A 139 -15.73 -14.32 5.30
CA LEU A 139 -14.50 -13.54 5.46
C LEU A 139 -14.50 -12.26 4.63
N GLU A 140 -14.99 -12.33 3.39
CA GLU A 140 -15.14 -11.13 2.54
C GLU A 140 -16.07 -10.10 3.17
N SER A 141 -17.24 -10.52 3.69
CA SER A 141 -18.16 -9.63 4.40
C SER A 141 -17.51 -9.07 5.67
N LEU A 142 -16.87 -9.89 6.50
CA LEU A 142 -16.18 -9.46 7.72
C LEU A 142 -15.08 -8.42 7.44
N ILE A 143 -14.35 -8.56 6.33
CA ILE A 143 -13.27 -7.64 5.92
C ILE A 143 -13.83 -6.35 5.31
N LYS A 144 -14.88 -6.42 4.50
CA LYS A 144 -15.37 -5.28 3.72
C LYS A 144 -16.42 -4.45 4.45
N GLU A 145 -17.13 -5.03 5.41
CA GLU A 145 -18.31 -4.45 6.06
C GLU A 145 -18.15 -4.35 7.58
N HIS A 146 -18.90 -3.44 8.19
CA HIS A 146 -19.12 -3.33 9.63
C HIS A 146 -20.59 -2.99 9.86
N GLY A 147 -21.39 -3.99 10.24
CA GLY A 147 -22.83 -3.81 10.38
C GLY A 147 -23.46 -3.47 9.03
N THR A 148 -23.98 -2.26 8.88
CA THR A 148 -24.60 -1.76 7.63
C THR A 148 -23.71 -0.83 6.82
N SER A 149 -22.54 -0.45 7.33
CA SER A 149 -21.59 0.43 6.66
C SER A 149 -20.40 -0.34 6.10
N ALA A 150 -19.67 0.27 5.15
CA ALA A 150 -18.37 -0.24 4.75
C ALA A 150 -17.38 -0.13 5.92
N ARG A 151 -16.53 -1.14 6.09
CA ARG A 151 -15.47 -1.14 7.10
C ARG A 151 -14.35 -0.19 6.68
N THR A 152 -13.87 0.64 7.61
CA THR A 152 -12.75 1.55 7.34
C THR A 152 -11.43 0.82 7.55
N TYR A 153 -11.25 0.12 8.67
CA TYR A 153 -9.95 -0.43 9.09
C TYR A 153 -9.74 -1.88 8.65
N LYS A 154 -9.94 -2.14 7.36
CA LYS A 154 -9.87 -3.49 6.76
C LYS A 154 -8.50 -4.15 6.91
N ASN A 155 -7.43 -3.36 6.90
CA ASN A 155 -6.06 -3.84 7.06
C ASN A 155 -5.70 -4.16 8.52
N ALA A 156 -6.58 -3.86 9.48
CA ALA A 156 -6.40 -4.15 10.91
C ALA A 156 -6.85 -5.58 11.31
N LEU A 157 -7.28 -6.40 10.36
CA LEU A 157 -7.90 -7.70 10.65
C LEU A 157 -7.00 -8.87 10.27
N LEU A 158 -6.95 -9.84 11.18
CA LEU A 158 -6.41 -11.18 11.00
C LEU A 158 -7.50 -12.20 11.31
N PHE A 159 -7.52 -13.32 10.61
CA PHE A 159 -8.49 -14.39 10.85
C PHE A 159 -7.79 -15.73 11.05
N ALA A 160 -8.13 -16.44 12.11
CA ALA A 160 -7.75 -17.83 12.30
C ALA A 160 -8.89 -18.73 11.83
N VAL A 161 -8.58 -19.66 10.92
CA VAL A 161 -9.59 -20.51 10.26
C VAL A 161 -9.21 -21.97 10.46
N ASP A 162 -10.23 -22.79 10.73
CA ASP A 162 -10.09 -24.24 10.87
C ASP A 162 -9.88 -24.89 9.48
N ASP A 163 -9.05 -25.93 9.39
CA ASP A 163 -8.84 -26.74 8.17
C ASP A 163 -9.45 -28.15 8.27
N SER A 164 -9.99 -28.53 9.43
CA SER A 164 -10.35 -29.89 9.77
C SER A 164 -11.84 -30.03 10.10
N GLU A 165 -12.53 -30.86 9.32
CA GLU A 165 -13.98 -31.06 9.41
C GLU A 165 -14.46 -31.75 10.70
N ASP A 166 -13.58 -32.44 11.45
CA ASP A 166 -14.01 -33.19 12.65
C ASP A 166 -12.96 -33.42 13.74
N ALA A 167 -11.67 -33.11 13.53
CA ALA A 167 -10.61 -33.49 14.47
C ALA A 167 -10.83 -32.95 15.88
N ILE A 168 -11.19 -31.67 16.02
CA ILE A 168 -11.41 -31.06 17.34
C ILE A 168 -12.65 -31.67 18.01
N SER A 169 -13.75 -31.81 17.27
CA SER A 169 -15.01 -32.37 17.76
C SER A 169 -14.87 -33.84 18.18
N ALA A 170 -14.06 -34.63 17.45
CA ALA A 170 -13.76 -36.02 17.77
C ALA A 170 -12.98 -36.16 19.09
N GLU A 171 -11.96 -35.32 19.30
CA GLU A 171 -11.21 -35.33 20.56
C GLU A 171 -11.99 -34.71 21.72
N ALA A 172 -12.85 -33.72 21.47
CA ALA A 172 -13.76 -33.19 22.48
C ALA A 172 -14.74 -34.28 22.95
N ARG A 173 -15.34 -35.03 22.02
CA ARG A 173 -16.19 -36.18 22.34
C ARG A 173 -15.46 -37.23 23.17
N ASN A 174 -14.18 -37.46 22.88
CA ASN A 174 -13.31 -38.37 23.62
C ASN A 174 -13.07 -37.88 25.06
N ALA A 175 -12.70 -36.61 25.22
CA ALA A 175 -12.44 -36.00 26.53
C ALA A 175 -13.71 -35.96 27.40
N ILE A 176 -14.87 -35.60 26.83
CA ILE A 176 -16.16 -35.61 27.53
C ILE A 176 -16.49 -37.02 28.02
N ALA A 177 -16.36 -38.03 27.15
CA ALA A 177 -16.71 -39.40 27.49
C ALA A 177 -15.83 -39.95 28.63
N TRP A 178 -14.52 -39.65 28.65
CA TRP A 178 -13.66 -40.01 29.78
C TRP A 178 -14.01 -39.24 31.06
N THR A 179 -14.33 -37.96 30.94
CA THR A 179 -14.75 -37.13 32.08
C THR A 179 -16.01 -37.70 32.74
N ARG A 180 -17.01 -38.09 31.94
CA ARG A 180 -18.22 -38.74 32.43
C ARG A 180 -17.95 -40.09 33.09
N ILE A 181 -17.02 -40.89 32.56
CA ILE A 181 -16.63 -42.17 33.18
C ILE A 181 -16.05 -41.95 34.57
N ARG A 182 -15.20 -40.92 34.74
CA ARG A 182 -14.68 -40.53 36.06
C ARG A 182 -15.81 -40.09 36.99
N ASP A 183 -16.73 -39.26 36.50
CA ASP A 183 -17.83 -38.74 37.33
C ASP A 183 -18.81 -39.86 37.77
N GLU A 184 -18.86 -40.98 37.03
CA GLU A 184 -19.67 -42.16 37.33
C GLU A 184 -18.86 -43.34 37.93
N GLU A 185 -17.62 -43.11 38.38
CA GLU A 185 -16.68 -44.19 38.77
C GLU A 185 -17.23 -45.14 39.83
N ASP A 186 -18.02 -44.63 40.77
CA ASP A 186 -18.63 -45.41 41.85
C ASP A 186 -19.82 -46.25 41.36
N GLN A 187 -20.60 -45.75 40.40
CA GLN A 187 -21.72 -46.48 39.78
C GLN A 187 -21.23 -47.60 38.86
N LEU A 188 -20.08 -47.38 38.21
CA LEU A 188 -19.43 -48.35 37.34
C LEU A 188 -18.61 -49.39 38.13
N HIS A 189 -18.51 -49.23 39.45
CA HIS A 189 -17.73 -50.10 40.34
C HIS A 189 -16.27 -50.25 39.88
N LEU A 190 -15.64 -49.15 39.43
CA LEU A 190 -14.27 -49.16 38.98
C LEU A 190 -13.30 -49.43 40.14
N ASP A 191 -12.32 -50.30 39.92
CA ASP A 191 -11.25 -50.52 40.90
C ASP A 191 -10.23 -49.36 40.92
N GLU A 192 -9.39 -49.29 41.97
CA GLU A 192 -8.39 -48.21 42.13
C GLU A 192 -7.41 -48.08 40.94
N ARG A 193 -7.12 -49.19 40.26
CA ARG A 193 -6.22 -49.20 39.10
C ARG A 193 -6.94 -48.63 37.87
N GLN A 194 -8.19 -48.98 37.65
CA GLN A 194 -9.06 -48.43 36.62
C GLN A 194 -9.29 -46.94 36.86
N LYS A 195 -9.54 -46.49 38.10
CA LYS A 195 -9.64 -45.06 38.45
C LYS A 195 -8.37 -44.29 38.08
N LYS A 196 -7.19 -44.86 38.36
CA LYS A 196 -5.89 -44.29 37.96
C LYS A 196 -5.70 -44.27 36.43
N ASP A 197 -6.10 -45.33 35.72
CA ASP A 197 -6.03 -45.37 34.25
C ASP A 197 -6.95 -44.32 33.63
N VAL A 198 -8.22 -44.23 34.07
CA VAL A 198 -9.18 -43.19 33.64
C VAL A 198 -8.61 -41.79 33.82
N SER A 199 -8.01 -41.49 34.98
CA SER A 199 -7.36 -40.19 35.23
C SER A 199 -6.24 -39.89 34.25
N GLY A 200 -5.41 -40.89 33.92
CA GLY A 200 -4.37 -40.78 32.90
C GLY A 200 -4.93 -40.60 31.48
N LYS A 201 -6.04 -41.27 31.15
CA LYS A 201 -6.74 -41.13 29.87
C LYS A 201 -7.38 -39.75 29.71
N ILE A 202 -7.93 -39.17 30.78
CA ILE A 202 -8.44 -37.78 30.78
C ILE A 202 -7.32 -36.80 30.45
N ALA A 203 -6.21 -36.85 31.20
CA ALA A 203 -5.07 -35.95 30.98
C ALA A 203 -4.51 -36.10 29.55
N LYS A 204 -4.48 -37.33 29.01
CA LYS A 204 -4.12 -37.58 27.62
C LYS A 204 -5.13 -36.97 26.65
N ALA A 205 -6.44 -37.20 26.86
CA ALA A 205 -7.49 -36.69 25.98
C ALA A 205 -7.56 -35.16 25.97
N GLU A 206 -7.33 -34.49 27.10
CA GLU A 206 -7.22 -33.03 27.17
C GLU A 206 -6.01 -32.50 26.39
N LYS A 207 -4.87 -33.19 26.49
CA LYS A 207 -3.67 -32.87 25.69
C LYS A 207 -3.92 -33.08 24.20
N ASP A 208 -4.52 -34.21 23.82
CA ASP A 208 -4.82 -34.56 22.44
C ASP A 208 -5.83 -33.58 21.84
N LEU A 209 -6.85 -33.15 22.61
CA LEU A 209 -7.78 -32.08 22.23
C LEU A 209 -7.05 -30.75 22.00
N ARG A 210 -6.13 -30.37 22.89
CA ARG A 210 -5.32 -29.16 22.70
C ARG A 210 -4.48 -29.27 21.43
N GLU A 211 -3.83 -30.39 21.17
CA GLU A 211 -3.06 -30.62 19.93
C GLU A 211 -3.95 -30.60 18.69
N ALA A 212 -5.17 -31.12 18.77
CA ALA A 212 -6.14 -31.07 17.68
C ALA A 212 -6.49 -29.61 17.33
N VAL A 213 -6.72 -28.74 18.32
CA VAL A 213 -6.94 -27.31 18.08
C VAL A 213 -5.74 -26.68 17.38
N TRP A 214 -4.51 -26.93 17.86
CA TRP A 214 -3.31 -26.40 17.23
C TRP A 214 -3.20 -26.85 15.77
N ARG A 215 -3.32 -28.15 15.48
CA ARG A 215 -3.21 -28.67 14.11
C ARG A 215 -4.29 -28.15 13.17
N SER A 216 -5.47 -27.86 13.70
CA SER A 216 -6.64 -27.43 12.94
C SER A 216 -6.55 -25.94 12.57
N TYR A 217 -6.16 -25.07 13.50
CA TYR A 217 -5.97 -23.63 13.28
C TYR A 217 -4.55 -23.31 12.80
N LYS A 218 -4.16 -23.83 11.64
CA LYS A 218 -2.87 -23.55 10.99
C LYS A 218 -2.95 -22.50 9.87
N HIS A 219 -4.17 -22.12 9.47
CA HIS A 219 -4.39 -21.14 8.40
C HIS A 219 -4.73 -19.77 8.98
N ILE A 220 -4.04 -18.76 8.45
CA ILE A 220 -4.31 -17.35 8.73
C ILE A 220 -4.83 -16.71 7.45
N ALA A 221 -6.01 -16.08 7.52
CA ALA A 221 -6.56 -15.28 6.43
C ALA A 221 -6.46 -13.78 6.74
N MET A 222 -6.30 -12.97 5.71
CA MET A 222 -6.16 -11.52 5.82
C MET A 222 -6.40 -10.81 4.48
N LEU A 223 -6.59 -9.50 4.50
CA LEU A 223 -6.60 -8.69 3.28
C LEU A 223 -5.19 -8.61 2.67
N GLY A 224 -5.05 -9.08 1.43
CA GLY A 224 -3.83 -9.01 0.61
C GLY A 224 -3.73 -7.75 -0.24
N ARG A 225 -2.56 -7.51 -0.84
CA ARG A 225 -2.26 -6.30 -1.65
C ARG A 225 -3.11 -6.13 -2.91
N ASP A 226 -3.68 -7.21 -3.40
CA ASP A 226 -4.61 -7.29 -4.52
C ASP A 226 -6.08 -7.03 -4.11
N ASN A 227 -6.31 -6.64 -2.86
CA ASN A 227 -7.62 -6.51 -2.23
C ASN A 227 -8.45 -7.81 -2.19
N GLN A 228 -7.78 -8.97 -2.33
CA GLN A 228 -8.39 -10.29 -2.13
C GLN A 228 -7.97 -10.88 -0.79
N ILE A 229 -8.59 -12.00 -0.42
CA ILE A 229 -8.18 -12.76 0.77
C ILE A 229 -6.85 -13.44 0.48
N GLN A 230 -5.83 -13.05 1.23
CA GLN A 230 -4.55 -13.72 1.27
C GLN A 230 -4.53 -14.75 2.39
N TRP A 231 -4.16 -15.97 2.03
CA TRP A 231 -4.01 -17.10 2.95
C TRP A 231 -2.54 -17.34 3.28
N MET A 232 -2.27 -17.70 4.53
CA MET A 232 -0.98 -18.20 4.97
C MET A 232 -1.16 -19.51 5.73
N ASP A 233 -0.51 -20.56 5.23
CA ASP A 233 -0.42 -21.87 5.89
C ASP A 233 0.86 -21.93 6.71
N LEU A 234 0.73 -22.27 7.99
CA LEU A 234 1.85 -22.46 8.91
C LEU A 234 2.44 -23.88 8.87
N GLY A 235 1.83 -24.80 8.11
CA GLY A 235 2.27 -26.17 7.98
C GLY A 235 1.89 -27.03 9.20
N LEU A 236 2.86 -27.77 9.73
CA LEU A 236 2.64 -28.67 10.87
C LEU A 236 2.95 -27.95 12.19
N ILE A 237 1.91 -27.53 12.90
CA ILE A 237 2.03 -26.82 14.17
C ILE A 237 1.58 -27.71 15.35
N HIS A 238 2.23 -27.53 16.50
CA HIS A 238 1.99 -28.31 17.71
C HIS A 238 2.10 -27.43 18.96
N SER A 239 1.54 -27.85 20.09
CA SER A 239 1.48 -26.99 21.29
C SER A 239 2.82 -26.65 21.93
N SER A 240 3.90 -27.35 21.56
CA SER A 240 5.27 -26.99 21.95
C SER A 240 5.98 -26.03 21.00
N SER A 241 5.39 -25.63 19.87
CA SER A 241 5.98 -24.65 18.94
C SER A 241 6.05 -23.25 19.56
N ALA A 242 5.08 -22.89 20.40
CA ALA A 242 5.03 -21.62 21.12
C ALA A 242 4.16 -21.73 22.38
N LYS A 243 4.16 -20.71 23.23
CA LYS A 243 3.32 -20.66 24.43
C LYS A 243 1.83 -20.64 24.08
N THR A 244 1.46 -19.86 23.07
CA THR A 244 0.09 -19.74 22.52
C THR A 244 0.12 -19.78 20.99
N ILE A 245 -1.02 -20.11 20.36
CA ILE A 245 -1.16 -20.07 18.90
C ILE A 245 -0.91 -18.63 18.38
N VAL A 246 -1.34 -17.62 19.16
CA VAL A 246 -1.15 -16.20 18.80
C VAL A 246 0.33 -15.83 18.78
N ASP A 247 1.13 -16.31 19.73
CA ASP A 247 2.57 -16.03 19.75
C ASP A 247 3.26 -16.60 18.49
N LEU A 248 2.86 -17.80 18.06
CA LEU A 248 3.34 -18.41 16.82
C LEU A 248 2.90 -17.60 15.58
N TYR A 249 1.65 -17.17 15.54
CA TYR A 249 1.13 -16.34 14.45
C TYR A 249 1.93 -15.04 14.35
N LEU A 250 2.13 -14.35 15.47
CA LEU A 250 2.85 -13.08 15.50
C LEU A 250 4.33 -13.26 15.14
N SER A 251 5.00 -14.33 15.59
CA SER A 251 6.40 -14.59 15.22
C SER A 251 6.56 -14.78 13.72
N GLU A 252 5.66 -15.53 13.09
CA GLU A 252 5.67 -15.78 11.64
C GLU A 252 5.31 -14.55 10.83
N LEU A 253 4.30 -13.79 11.25
CA LEU A 253 3.85 -12.56 10.59
C LEU A 253 4.87 -11.42 10.69
N LEU A 254 5.56 -11.31 11.83
CA LEU A 254 6.66 -10.36 12.03
C LEU A 254 7.88 -10.76 11.20
N GLY A 255 8.24 -12.06 11.19
CA GLY A 255 9.37 -12.56 10.40
C GLY A 255 9.23 -12.36 8.89
N LYS A 256 7.99 -12.22 8.40
CA LYS A 256 7.66 -11.96 6.98
C LYS A 256 7.33 -10.49 6.68
N ASP A 257 7.51 -9.57 7.63
CA ASP A 257 7.17 -8.14 7.52
C ASP A 257 5.70 -7.87 7.11
N ILE A 258 4.78 -8.80 7.40
CA ILE A 258 3.34 -8.64 7.13
C ILE A 258 2.70 -7.77 8.21
N VAL A 259 3.05 -8.05 9.47
CA VAL A 259 2.66 -7.26 10.65
C VAL A 259 3.89 -6.51 11.13
N SER A 260 3.74 -5.26 11.57
CA SER A 260 4.85 -4.46 12.10
C SER A 260 4.45 -3.61 13.30
N LYS A 261 5.41 -3.37 14.20
CA LYS A 261 5.29 -2.42 15.32
C LYS A 261 5.59 -0.98 14.92
N SER A 262 6.20 -0.77 13.75
CA SER A 262 6.57 0.57 13.27
C SER A 262 6.40 0.65 11.75
N ILE A 263 6.17 1.86 11.23
CA ILE A 263 6.08 2.10 9.80
C ILE A 263 7.28 2.95 9.34
N ASN A 264 7.88 2.57 8.22
CA ASN A 264 8.93 3.37 7.61
C ASN A 264 8.32 4.67 7.06
N PRO A 265 8.79 5.86 7.47
CA PRO A 265 8.22 7.13 7.03
C PRO A 265 8.21 7.30 5.49
N ARG A 266 9.15 6.68 4.78
CA ARG A 266 9.19 6.73 3.30
C ARG A 266 7.99 6.02 2.65
N LEU A 267 7.35 5.07 3.34
CA LEU A 267 6.13 4.44 2.83
C LEU A 267 4.97 5.45 2.72
N LEU A 268 4.89 6.41 3.65
CA LEU A 268 3.91 7.50 3.57
C LEU A 268 4.19 8.40 2.37
N VAL A 269 5.46 8.76 2.13
CA VAL A 269 5.87 9.54 0.96
C VAL A 269 5.56 8.83 -0.35
N ASN A 270 5.87 7.53 -0.43
CA ASN A 270 5.68 6.73 -1.64
C ASN A 270 4.20 6.49 -1.96
N ASN A 271 3.34 6.47 -0.95
CA ASN A 271 1.89 6.27 -1.09
C ASN A 271 1.08 7.55 -0.83
N TRP A 272 1.71 8.72 -1.01
CA TRP A 272 1.05 10.00 -0.78
C TRP A 272 -0.17 10.16 -1.71
N PRO A 273 -1.32 10.63 -1.21
CA PRO A 273 -2.52 10.85 -2.02
C PRO A 273 -2.36 12.02 -3.01
N ALA A 274 -3.38 12.30 -3.82
CA ALA A 274 -3.34 13.43 -4.77
C ALA A 274 -3.45 14.82 -4.09
N PHE A 275 -3.58 14.87 -2.77
CA PHE A 275 -3.72 16.10 -1.99
C PHE A 275 -2.35 16.74 -1.70
N GLN A 276 -2.35 18.06 -1.55
CA GLN A 276 -1.16 18.84 -1.18
C GLN A 276 -0.75 18.58 0.28
N GLU A 277 -1.69 18.74 1.21
CA GLU A 277 -1.55 18.33 2.60
C GLU A 277 -2.33 17.04 2.87
N TRP A 278 -1.85 16.26 3.83
CA TRP A 278 -2.49 15.01 4.23
C TRP A 278 -2.74 15.04 5.74
N SER A 279 -4.01 15.10 6.17
CA SER A 279 -4.33 15.18 7.60
C SER A 279 -3.84 13.94 8.34
N THR A 280 -3.35 14.09 9.57
CA THR A 280 -2.84 12.96 10.36
C THR A 280 -3.94 11.93 10.64
N ARG A 281 -5.19 12.37 10.74
CA ARG A 281 -6.36 11.48 10.75
C ARG A 281 -6.52 10.69 9.46
N SER A 282 -6.44 11.35 8.30
CA SER A 282 -6.51 10.67 7.00
C SER A 282 -5.32 9.74 6.75
N VAL A 283 -4.13 10.05 7.29
CA VAL A 283 -2.96 9.16 7.26
C VAL A 283 -3.26 7.87 8.02
N LEU A 284 -3.78 8.00 9.25
CA LEU A 284 -4.21 6.86 10.07
C LEU A 284 -5.23 6.00 9.32
N ASP A 285 -6.28 6.64 8.80
CA ASP A 285 -7.35 5.92 8.12
C ASP A 285 -6.82 5.20 6.87
N ALA A 286 -5.96 5.84 6.06
CA ALA A 286 -5.36 5.21 4.88
C ALA A 286 -4.46 4.00 5.21
N VAL A 287 -3.65 4.11 6.27
CA VAL A 287 -2.73 3.03 6.70
C VAL A 287 -3.50 1.79 7.16
N PHE A 288 -4.56 1.99 7.95
CA PHE A 288 -5.40 0.90 8.43
C PHE A 288 -6.47 0.44 7.42
N ALA A 289 -6.76 1.22 6.36
CA ALA A 289 -7.67 0.83 5.30
C ALA A 289 -7.00 0.02 4.17
N SER A 290 -5.72 0.29 3.87
CA SER A 290 -5.07 -0.20 2.65
C SER A 290 -4.01 -1.27 2.93
N PRO A 291 -4.05 -2.44 2.24
CA PRO A 291 -3.07 -3.51 2.37
C PRO A 291 -1.70 -3.16 1.74
N ARG A 292 -1.55 -1.97 1.16
CA ARG A 292 -0.25 -1.44 0.72
C ARG A 292 0.69 -1.14 1.88
N PHE A 293 0.13 -0.88 3.07
CA PHE A 293 0.88 -0.69 4.29
C PHE A 293 0.96 -1.98 5.11
N PRO A 294 2.04 -2.19 5.89
CA PRO A 294 2.09 -3.30 6.83
C PRO A 294 0.96 -3.19 7.84
N LYS A 295 0.49 -4.32 8.35
CA LYS A 295 -0.56 -4.35 9.38
C LYS A 295 0.04 -3.89 10.71
N LEU A 296 -0.50 -2.84 11.31
CA LEU A 296 0.06 -2.23 12.51
C LEU A 296 -0.67 -2.69 13.77
N PHE A 297 0.08 -2.95 14.84
CA PHE A 297 -0.51 -3.33 16.14
C PHE A 297 -1.42 -2.24 16.71
N THR A 298 -0.95 -0.99 16.71
CA THR A 298 -1.66 0.17 17.27
C THR A 298 -1.42 1.41 16.42
N SER A 299 -2.24 2.44 16.63
CA SER A 299 -2.08 3.76 15.98
C SER A 299 -0.80 4.49 16.39
N ASP A 300 -0.17 4.14 17.51
CA ASP A 300 1.05 4.81 17.99
C ASP A 300 2.22 4.67 17.03
N ALA A 301 2.27 3.56 16.29
CA ALA A 301 3.27 3.32 15.26
C ALA A 301 3.28 4.41 14.17
N ILE A 302 2.14 5.06 13.92
CA ILE A 302 2.03 6.16 12.96
C ILE A 302 2.61 7.45 13.53
N LYS A 303 2.36 7.72 14.83
CA LYS A 303 2.96 8.88 15.51
C LYS A 303 4.49 8.79 15.45
N ASP A 304 5.06 7.63 15.79
CA ASP A 304 6.49 7.37 15.67
C ASP A 304 7.03 7.61 14.25
N ALA A 305 6.26 7.22 13.23
CA ALA A 305 6.67 7.41 11.85
C ALA A 305 6.56 8.84 11.37
N ILE A 306 5.58 9.60 11.86
CA ILE A 306 5.49 11.04 11.61
C ILE A 306 6.70 11.73 12.26
N CYS A 307 7.01 11.45 13.54
CA CYS A 307 8.20 11.98 14.22
C CYS A 307 9.47 11.71 13.40
N LYS A 308 9.72 10.44 13.06
CA LYS A 308 10.90 10.06 12.27
C LYS A 308 10.90 10.68 10.87
N GLY A 309 9.73 10.85 10.25
CA GLY A 309 9.61 11.49 8.94
C GLY A 309 9.97 12.97 8.97
N VAL A 310 9.52 13.68 10.00
CA VAL A 310 9.82 15.09 10.25
C VAL A 310 11.30 15.29 10.56
N SER A 311 11.86 14.51 11.49
CA SER A 311 13.27 14.64 11.87
C SER A 311 14.22 14.33 10.71
N ASN A 312 13.86 13.38 9.84
CA ASN A 312 14.63 13.07 8.64
C ASN A 312 14.37 14.04 7.46
N GLY A 313 13.45 15.00 7.59
CA GLY A 313 13.13 15.98 6.55
C GLY A 313 12.44 15.40 5.32
N PHE A 314 11.65 14.32 5.47
CA PHE A 314 10.86 13.78 4.35
C PHE A 314 9.57 14.57 4.12
N PHE A 315 8.98 15.09 5.18
CA PHE A 315 7.80 15.94 5.20
C PHE A 315 7.80 16.75 6.50
N ALA A 316 7.10 17.88 6.50
CA ALA A 316 6.87 18.69 7.68
C ALA A 316 5.54 18.29 8.35
N TYR A 317 5.43 18.53 9.66
CA TYR A 317 4.20 18.40 10.44
C TYR A 317 3.70 19.79 10.81
N VAL A 318 2.46 20.11 10.45
CA VAL A 318 1.91 21.47 10.52
C VAL A 318 0.46 21.45 10.98
N SER A 319 -0.02 22.54 11.58
CA SER A 319 -1.45 22.84 11.66
C SER A 319 -1.81 24.02 10.77
N MET A 320 -3.11 24.15 10.46
CA MET A 320 -3.62 25.24 9.63
C MET A 320 -4.31 26.29 10.51
N SER A 321 -3.87 27.54 10.41
CA SER A 321 -4.52 28.66 11.08
C SER A 321 -5.88 28.97 10.43
N LYS A 322 -6.71 29.78 11.10
CA LYS A 322 -8.00 30.25 10.53
C LYS A 322 -7.83 31.09 9.26
N GLU A 323 -6.63 31.61 9.02
CA GLU A 323 -6.27 32.43 7.88
C GLU A 323 -5.65 31.59 6.74
N GLY A 324 -5.50 30.28 6.92
CA GLY A 324 -5.03 29.33 5.89
C GLY A 324 -3.52 29.10 5.88
N GLU A 325 -2.77 29.83 6.71
CA GLU A 325 -1.33 29.68 6.89
C GLU A 325 -0.97 28.42 7.69
N TYR A 326 0.23 27.87 7.44
CA TYR A 326 0.77 26.79 8.25
C TYR A 326 1.40 27.37 9.53
N ASP A 327 0.79 27.12 10.69
CA ASP A 327 1.30 27.54 11.98
C ASP A 327 0.75 26.65 13.11
N PRO A 328 1.60 26.06 13.98
CA PRO A 328 3.06 25.97 13.86
C PRO A 328 3.55 25.03 12.74
N ILE A 329 4.81 25.22 12.34
CA ILE A 329 5.52 24.37 11.38
C ILE A 329 6.66 23.63 12.08
N PHE A 330 6.64 22.29 12.01
CA PHE A 330 7.74 21.44 12.45
C PHE A 330 8.39 20.75 11.24
N SER A 331 9.64 21.09 10.96
CA SER A 331 10.43 20.59 9.82
C SER A 331 11.86 20.35 10.27
N LYS A 332 12.40 19.15 10.00
CA LYS A 332 13.75 18.74 10.42
C LYS A 332 14.03 18.93 11.91
N THR A 333 12.97 18.79 12.72
CA THR A 333 13.02 18.90 14.18
C THR A 333 12.82 17.53 14.80
N GLU A 334 13.47 17.27 15.93
CA GLU A 334 13.18 16.10 16.76
C GLU A 334 11.87 16.31 17.52
N LEU A 335 10.92 15.40 17.31
CA LEU A 335 9.62 15.37 17.98
C LEU A 335 9.45 14.05 18.72
N GLN A 336 8.70 14.08 19.82
CA GLN A 336 8.28 12.87 20.51
C GLN A 336 6.88 12.45 20.05
N PRO A 337 6.51 11.16 20.15
CA PRO A 337 5.19 10.68 19.74
C PRO A 337 4.03 11.36 20.48
N GLN A 338 4.30 11.90 21.68
CA GLN A 338 3.34 12.65 22.50
C GLN A 338 3.01 14.02 21.91
N ASP A 339 3.93 14.58 21.11
CA ASP A 339 3.77 15.88 20.44
C ASP A 339 2.93 15.75 19.15
N ILE A 340 2.68 14.52 18.69
CA ILE A 340 1.89 14.24 17.49
C ILE A 340 0.44 14.01 17.86
N GLU A 341 -0.41 14.88 17.34
CA GLU A 341 -1.85 14.80 17.43
C GLU A 341 -2.43 14.16 16.16
N ILE A 342 -3.39 13.26 16.36
CA ILE A 342 -4.11 12.60 15.27
C ILE A 342 -5.48 13.28 15.16
N SER A 343 -5.60 14.24 14.25
CA SER A 343 -6.83 15.00 14.01
C SER A 343 -6.94 15.42 12.55
N ASP A 344 -8.06 16.05 12.20
CA ASP A 344 -8.27 16.64 10.88
C ASP A 344 -7.65 18.04 10.74
N ASP A 345 -7.21 18.64 11.86
CA ASP A 345 -6.63 19.99 11.92
C ASP A 345 -5.09 19.98 11.82
N TRP A 346 -4.48 18.80 11.95
CA TRP A 346 -3.04 18.58 11.84
C TRP A 346 -2.71 17.80 10.58
N PHE A 347 -1.63 18.18 9.92
CA PHE A 347 -1.27 17.69 8.60
C PHE A 347 0.21 17.33 8.49
N ILE A 348 0.51 16.39 7.59
CA ILE A 348 1.85 16.24 7.02
C ILE A 348 1.88 16.86 5.63
N VAL A 349 2.98 17.55 5.31
CA VAL A 349 3.17 18.27 4.03
C VAL A 349 4.55 17.94 3.46
N LYS A 350 4.63 17.62 2.17
CA LYS A 350 5.91 17.30 1.51
C LYS A 350 6.87 18.49 1.61
N GLU A 351 8.14 18.19 1.85
CA GLU A 351 9.20 19.19 1.74
C GLU A 351 9.77 19.29 0.32
N PRO A 352 10.13 20.51 -0.16
CA PRO A 352 9.96 21.79 0.52
C PRO A 352 8.48 22.22 0.60
N LEU A 353 8.12 22.91 1.68
CA LEU A 353 6.75 23.38 1.88
C LEU A 353 6.26 24.19 0.68
N PRO A 354 5.04 23.93 0.18
CA PRO A 354 4.46 24.71 -0.90
C PRO A 354 4.27 26.17 -0.41
N PRO A 355 4.62 27.17 -1.24
CA PRO A 355 4.41 28.57 -0.86
C PRO A 355 2.91 28.83 -0.73
N ARG A 356 2.47 29.40 0.42
CA ARG A 356 1.04 29.56 0.71
C ARG A 356 0.48 30.97 0.71
N ASP A 357 1.31 32.00 0.68
CA ASP A 357 0.87 33.35 0.34
C ASP A 357 1.91 33.98 -0.57
N GLN A 358 1.59 34.02 -1.85
CA GLN A 358 2.21 34.97 -2.75
C GLN A 358 1.08 35.87 -3.22
N GLU A 359 1.01 37.07 -2.65
CA GLU A 359 0.18 38.14 -3.21
C GLU A 359 0.48 38.19 -4.71
N PRO A 360 -0.53 38.06 -5.57
CA PRO A 360 -0.28 38.15 -6.98
C PRO A 360 0.20 39.58 -7.26
N ASP A 361 1.37 39.69 -7.86
CA ASP A 361 2.02 40.97 -8.16
C ASP A 361 1.63 41.47 -9.55
N SER A 362 1.36 40.53 -10.47
CA SER A 362 0.86 40.85 -11.80
C SER A 362 -0.17 39.84 -12.30
N ILE A 363 -1.07 40.34 -13.14
CA ILE A 363 -2.13 39.60 -13.81
C ILE A 363 -2.05 39.87 -15.31
N ILE A 364 -2.09 38.81 -16.10
CA ILE A 364 -2.01 38.88 -17.57
C ILE A 364 -3.24 38.20 -18.15
N ILE A 365 -3.96 38.91 -19.02
CA ILE A 365 -5.03 38.34 -19.82
C ILE A 365 -4.46 37.94 -21.18
N SER A 366 -4.68 36.70 -21.59
CA SER A 366 -4.19 36.14 -22.85
C SER A 366 -5.34 35.60 -23.71
N PRO A 367 -5.42 35.97 -25.00
CA PRO A 367 -4.58 36.96 -25.68
C PRO A 367 -4.88 38.40 -25.21
N GLY A 368 -3.89 39.29 -25.25
CA GLY A 368 -4.06 40.69 -24.81
C GLY A 368 -4.91 41.56 -25.73
N GLN A 369 -5.21 41.08 -26.94
CA GLN A 369 -6.13 41.72 -27.87
C GLN A 369 -6.82 40.68 -28.76
N ILE A 370 -8.10 40.88 -29.05
CA ILE A 370 -8.86 40.14 -30.06
C ILE A 370 -9.65 41.09 -30.96
N SER A 371 -10.00 40.61 -32.16
CA SER A 371 -10.93 41.29 -33.06
C SER A 371 -11.98 40.28 -33.52
N ILE A 372 -13.26 40.58 -33.26
CA ILE A 372 -14.39 39.66 -33.47
C ILE A 372 -15.60 40.39 -34.05
N LYS A 373 -16.54 39.66 -34.64
CA LYS A 373 -17.77 40.25 -35.20
C LYS A 373 -18.83 40.42 -34.11
N PRO A 374 -19.83 41.30 -34.33
CA PRO A 374 -20.99 41.38 -33.45
C PRO A 374 -21.63 40.01 -33.18
N GLY A 375 -21.83 39.68 -31.90
CA GLY A 375 -22.45 38.44 -31.45
C GLY A 375 -21.52 37.23 -31.31
N ASP A 376 -20.26 37.29 -31.77
CA ASP A 376 -19.28 36.22 -31.59
C ASP A 376 -18.87 36.07 -30.12
N THR A 377 -18.44 34.86 -29.75
CA THR A 377 -17.91 34.54 -28.42
C THR A 377 -16.42 34.20 -28.48
N PHE A 378 -15.68 34.54 -27.43
CA PHE A 378 -14.26 34.24 -27.28
C PHE A 378 -13.89 33.99 -25.82
N ALA A 379 -13.08 32.97 -25.54
CA ALA A 379 -12.64 32.63 -24.19
C ALA A 379 -11.26 33.22 -23.88
N PHE A 380 -11.19 34.14 -22.91
CA PHE A 380 -9.94 34.67 -22.39
C PHE A 380 -9.37 33.76 -21.30
N ARG A 381 -8.03 33.75 -21.17
CA ARG A 381 -7.33 33.11 -20.06
C ARG A 381 -6.64 34.15 -19.20
N VAL A 382 -6.65 33.94 -17.89
CA VAL A 382 -5.90 34.74 -16.92
C VAL A 382 -4.72 33.93 -16.40
N GLU A 383 -3.55 34.57 -16.36
CA GLU A 383 -2.37 34.06 -15.69
C GLU A 383 -1.94 35.06 -14.60
N LEU A 384 -1.70 34.56 -13.39
CA LEU A 384 -1.24 35.34 -12.25
C LEU A 384 0.25 35.04 -12.00
N PHE A 385 1.03 36.05 -11.61
CA PHE A 385 2.44 35.89 -11.29
C PHE A 385 2.80 36.55 -9.95
N ASP A 386 3.73 35.95 -9.22
CA ASP A 386 4.36 36.55 -8.04
C ASP A 386 5.49 37.54 -8.43
N LYS A 387 6.08 38.20 -7.42
CA LYS A 387 7.25 39.10 -7.58
C LYS A 387 8.49 38.45 -8.20
N GLN A 388 8.52 37.12 -8.28
CA GLN A 388 9.64 36.31 -8.78
C GLN A 388 9.34 35.73 -10.18
N GLY A 389 8.18 36.06 -10.77
CA GLY A 389 7.75 35.60 -12.09
C GLY A 389 7.20 34.17 -12.13
N LYS A 390 6.87 33.57 -10.99
CA LYS A 390 6.26 32.24 -10.89
C LYS A 390 4.74 32.33 -11.07
N LYS A 391 4.17 31.39 -11.83
CA LYS A 391 2.72 31.30 -12.06
C LYS A 391 1.96 30.92 -10.77
N LEU A 392 0.84 31.58 -10.54
CA LEU A 392 -0.12 31.38 -9.45
C LEU A 392 -1.49 30.96 -9.98
N ILE A 393 -2.31 30.37 -9.10
CA ILE A 393 -3.71 30.00 -9.36
C ILE A 393 -4.56 30.68 -8.28
N SER A 394 -5.68 31.29 -8.67
CA SER A 394 -6.66 31.88 -7.76
C SER A 394 -8.07 31.58 -8.26
N ASP A 395 -8.96 31.21 -7.33
CA ASP A 395 -10.37 30.93 -7.63
C ASP A 395 -11.25 32.20 -7.57
N ASN A 396 -10.69 33.36 -7.20
CA ASN A 396 -11.40 34.62 -6.97
C ASN A 396 -11.13 35.68 -8.05
N VAL A 397 -11.20 35.31 -9.33
CA VAL A 397 -11.03 36.27 -10.44
C VAL A 397 -12.36 36.95 -10.75
N GLU A 398 -12.41 38.27 -10.59
CA GLU A 398 -13.55 39.08 -11.01
C GLU A 398 -13.37 39.57 -12.44
N TRP A 399 -14.38 39.38 -13.29
CA TRP A 399 -14.35 39.78 -14.69
C TRP A 399 -15.31 40.94 -14.96
N HIS A 400 -14.85 41.89 -15.77
CA HIS A 400 -15.64 42.99 -16.29
C HIS A 400 -15.37 43.18 -17.78
N ALA A 401 -16.38 43.60 -18.54
CA ALA A 401 -16.19 43.92 -19.94
C ALA A 401 -17.04 45.11 -20.38
N THR A 402 -16.51 45.88 -21.33
CA THR A 402 -17.24 46.92 -22.07
C THR A 402 -17.60 46.41 -23.48
N GLY A 403 -18.65 46.93 -24.10
CA GLY A 403 -19.06 46.53 -25.47
C GLY A 403 -19.62 45.12 -25.64
N GLY A 404 -19.85 44.38 -24.54
CA GLY A 404 -20.33 43.01 -24.54
C GLY A 404 -20.59 42.50 -23.12
N THR A 405 -20.65 41.17 -22.96
CA THR A 405 -20.80 40.50 -21.65
C THR A 405 -19.70 39.46 -21.46
N ILE A 406 -19.21 39.27 -20.24
CA ILE A 406 -18.24 38.22 -19.89
C ILE A 406 -18.73 37.43 -18.68
N ASP A 407 -18.55 36.11 -18.68
CA ASP A 407 -18.89 35.24 -17.55
C ASP A 407 -17.70 35.03 -16.59
N GLN A 408 -17.94 34.36 -15.46
CA GLN A 408 -16.91 34.06 -14.44
C GLN A 408 -15.81 33.11 -14.95
N LEU A 409 -16.05 32.39 -16.06
CA LEU A 409 -15.08 31.49 -16.68
C LEU A 409 -14.22 32.19 -17.75
N GLY A 410 -14.40 33.51 -17.96
CA GLY A 410 -13.66 34.30 -18.93
C GLY A 410 -14.20 34.24 -20.36
N ASN A 411 -15.43 33.75 -20.57
CA ASN A 411 -16.04 33.71 -21.90
C ASN A 411 -16.71 35.05 -22.22
N PHE A 412 -16.10 35.82 -23.10
CA PHE A 412 -16.63 37.08 -23.63
C PHE A 412 -17.60 36.85 -24.79
N LYS A 413 -18.69 37.61 -24.85
CA LYS A 413 -19.64 37.69 -25.97
C LYS A 413 -19.76 39.12 -26.46
N ALA A 414 -19.47 39.35 -27.73
CA ALA A 414 -19.52 40.67 -28.37
C ALA A 414 -20.95 41.23 -28.46
N GLY A 415 -21.09 42.51 -28.10
CA GLY A 415 -22.29 43.30 -28.37
C GLY A 415 -22.44 43.68 -29.84
N GLN A 416 -23.44 44.52 -30.14
CA GLN A 416 -23.75 44.94 -31.52
C GLN A 416 -23.05 46.25 -31.94
N GLY A 417 -22.42 46.97 -31.01
CA GLY A 417 -21.73 48.21 -31.29
C GLY A 417 -20.32 47.96 -31.82
N GLU A 418 -19.98 48.57 -32.96
CA GLU A 418 -18.62 48.60 -33.48
C GLU A 418 -17.73 49.51 -32.63
N GLY A 419 -16.46 49.16 -32.49
CA GLY A 419 -15.49 49.96 -31.75
C GLY A 419 -14.48 49.13 -30.97
N SER A 420 -13.63 49.84 -30.22
CA SER A 420 -12.67 49.23 -29.30
C SER A 420 -13.23 49.23 -27.88
N PHE A 421 -13.17 48.08 -27.24
CA PHE A 421 -13.66 47.80 -25.91
C PHE A 421 -12.59 47.10 -25.08
N ALA A 422 -12.84 46.96 -23.79
CA ALA A 422 -11.91 46.39 -22.83
C ALA A 422 -12.58 45.24 -22.06
N VAL A 423 -11.80 44.18 -21.87
CA VAL A 423 -12.06 43.12 -20.89
C VAL A 423 -11.04 43.28 -19.77
N THR A 424 -11.52 43.32 -18.52
CA THR A 424 -10.70 43.50 -17.33
C THR A 424 -10.90 42.30 -16.40
N ALA A 425 -9.81 41.79 -15.87
CA ALA A 425 -9.80 40.78 -14.83
C ALA A 425 -9.12 41.39 -13.59
N SER A 426 -9.68 41.17 -12.40
CA SER A 426 -9.13 41.66 -11.14
C SER A 426 -9.06 40.58 -10.08
N VAL A 427 -7.99 40.60 -9.29
CA VAL A 427 -7.80 39.76 -8.09
C VAL A 427 -7.28 40.67 -6.98
N GLY A 428 -8.10 40.95 -5.97
CA GLY A 428 -7.75 41.95 -4.95
C GLY A 428 -7.57 43.34 -5.57
N THR A 429 -6.36 43.90 -5.49
CA THR A 429 -6.04 45.25 -6.01
C THR A 429 -5.36 45.25 -7.38
N ILE A 430 -4.96 44.08 -7.89
CA ILE A 430 -4.28 43.97 -9.19
C ILE A 430 -5.27 43.73 -10.31
N ASN A 431 -5.05 44.43 -11.44
CA ASN A 431 -5.96 44.42 -12.58
C ASN A 431 -5.18 44.15 -13.86
N GLY A 432 -5.72 43.29 -14.72
CA GLY A 432 -5.23 43.02 -16.07
C GLY A 432 -6.28 43.46 -17.07
N SER A 433 -5.87 43.93 -18.25
CA SER A 433 -6.80 44.33 -19.29
C SER A 433 -6.40 43.76 -20.65
N ALA A 434 -7.40 43.37 -21.43
CA ALA A 434 -7.27 42.98 -22.83
C ALA A 434 -8.22 43.83 -23.68
N SER A 435 -7.82 44.15 -24.92
CA SER A 435 -8.65 44.92 -25.85
C SER A 435 -9.48 44.01 -26.74
N VAL A 436 -10.77 44.33 -26.88
CA VAL A 436 -11.70 43.68 -27.82
C VAL A 436 -12.10 44.69 -28.86
N ILE A 437 -11.76 44.43 -30.12
CA ILE A 437 -12.24 45.25 -31.24
C ILE A 437 -13.43 44.55 -31.90
N ILE A 438 -14.59 45.19 -31.89
CA ILE A 438 -15.77 44.71 -32.60
C ILE A 438 -15.82 45.43 -33.94
N VAL A 439 -15.70 44.66 -35.02
CA VAL A 439 -15.66 45.18 -36.40
C VAL A 439 -16.77 44.56 -37.24
N VAL A 440 -17.45 45.38 -38.04
CA VAL A 440 -18.36 44.92 -39.09
C VAL A 440 -17.63 45.05 -40.42
N GLY A 441 -17.09 43.92 -40.89
CA GLY A 441 -16.65 43.70 -42.28
C GLY A 441 -15.80 44.79 -42.94
N GLY A 442 -14.47 44.67 -42.84
CA GLY A 442 -13.51 45.35 -43.72
C GLY A 442 -12.93 44.41 -44.79
N THR A 443 -12.31 44.96 -45.83
CA THR A 443 -11.52 44.17 -46.80
C THR A 443 -10.10 44.05 -46.27
N LEU A 444 -9.59 42.82 -46.11
CA LEU A 444 -8.20 42.59 -45.70
C LEU A 444 -7.27 43.23 -46.74
N GLN A 445 -6.30 44.05 -46.31
CA GLN A 445 -5.35 44.75 -47.18
C GLN A 445 -3.91 44.27 -46.99
N ARG A 446 -3.54 43.83 -45.78
CA ARG A 446 -2.17 43.40 -45.47
C ARG A 446 -2.17 42.21 -44.52
N VAL A 447 -1.20 41.32 -44.69
CA VAL A 447 -0.83 40.26 -43.74
C VAL A 447 0.56 40.57 -43.21
N GLU A 448 0.85 40.23 -41.97
CA GLU A 448 2.18 40.38 -41.36
C GLU A 448 2.55 39.12 -40.58
N VAL A 449 3.73 38.55 -40.87
CA VAL A 449 4.24 37.31 -40.27
C VAL A 449 5.28 37.62 -39.20
N ALA A 450 5.09 37.06 -38.02
CA ALA A 450 6.02 37.17 -36.90
C ALA A 450 6.53 35.79 -36.45
N PRO A 451 7.80 35.65 -36.02
CA PRO A 451 8.87 36.66 -36.06
C PRO A 451 9.38 36.94 -37.49
N GLN A 452 9.96 38.12 -37.76
CA GLN A 452 10.41 38.51 -39.12
C GLN A 452 11.81 37.97 -39.49
N ASP A 453 12.70 37.84 -38.51
CA ASP A 453 14.02 37.22 -38.64
C ASP A 453 14.24 36.27 -37.47
N SER A 454 14.70 35.05 -37.73
CA SER A 454 14.96 34.05 -36.68
C SER A 454 16.14 33.16 -37.01
N ALA A 455 16.80 32.63 -35.97
CA ALA A 455 17.87 31.65 -36.12
C ALA A 455 17.55 30.40 -35.32
N ILE A 456 17.64 29.24 -35.96
CA ILE A 456 17.25 27.96 -35.37
C ILE A 456 18.28 26.86 -35.69
N GLY A 457 18.46 25.92 -34.77
CA GLY A 457 19.29 24.74 -35.01
C GLY A 457 18.58 23.70 -35.89
N PRO A 458 19.33 22.84 -36.62
CA PRO A 458 18.77 21.75 -37.40
C PRO A 458 17.83 20.84 -36.60
N GLY A 459 16.67 20.48 -37.17
CA GLY A 459 15.68 19.58 -36.55
C GLY A 459 14.92 20.17 -35.34
N LYS A 460 15.04 21.47 -35.06
CA LYS A 460 14.25 22.15 -34.02
C LYS A 460 12.98 22.77 -34.59
N VAL A 461 12.06 23.13 -33.71
CA VAL A 461 10.77 23.72 -34.07
C VAL A 461 10.67 25.18 -33.62
N LEU A 462 9.95 26.00 -34.39
CA LEU A 462 9.66 27.41 -34.11
C LEU A 462 8.23 27.73 -34.56
N SER A 463 7.49 28.48 -33.76
CA SER A 463 6.13 28.92 -34.10
C SER A 463 6.15 30.26 -34.82
N PHE A 464 5.42 30.34 -35.93
CA PHE A 464 5.08 31.57 -36.63
C PHE A 464 3.60 31.90 -36.44
N SER A 465 3.29 33.18 -36.42
CA SER A 465 1.92 33.69 -36.44
C SER A 465 1.77 34.70 -37.58
N ALA A 466 0.56 34.82 -38.11
CA ALA A 466 0.23 35.85 -39.08
C ALA A 466 -0.96 36.68 -38.60
N GLN A 467 -0.90 37.99 -38.82
CA GLN A 467 -1.91 38.95 -38.44
C GLN A 467 -2.37 39.74 -39.66
N GLY A 468 -3.68 39.95 -39.79
CA GLY A 468 -4.26 40.74 -40.88
C GLY A 468 -4.46 42.20 -40.49
N TYR A 469 -4.45 43.09 -41.48
CA TYR A 469 -4.83 44.49 -41.35
C TYR A 469 -5.88 44.86 -42.39
N TYR A 470 -6.94 45.54 -41.98
CA TYR A 470 -7.91 46.17 -42.87
C TYR A 470 -7.38 47.51 -43.44
N GLU A 471 -8.14 48.09 -44.37
CA GLU A 471 -7.80 49.35 -45.06
C GLU A 471 -7.59 50.55 -44.13
N ASP A 472 -8.28 50.55 -42.99
CA ASP A 472 -8.16 51.55 -41.93
C ASP A 472 -6.97 51.30 -40.98
N GLY A 473 -6.18 50.24 -41.22
CA GLY A 473 -5.06 49.83 -40.39
C GLY A 473 -5.47 49.02 -39.15
N HIS A 474 -6.74 48.68 -38.97
CA HIS A 474 -7.18 47.83 -37.86
C HIS A 474 -6.74 46.37 -38.04
N VAL A 475 -6.25 45.80 -36.95
CA VAL A 475 -5.82 44.41 -36.85
C VAL A 475 -7.02 43.46 -36.85
N VAL A 476 -6.92 42.39 -37.64
CA VAL A 476 -7.93 41.32 -37.75
C VAL A 476 -7.28 39.93 -37.71
N PRO A 477 -7.84 38.96 -36.97
CA PRO A 477 -7.42 37.57 -37.04
C PRO A 477 -7.82 36.93 -38.38
N ILE A 478 -6.88 36.23 -39.02
CA ILE A 478 -7.11 35.50 -40.27
C ILE A 478 -7.39 34.04 -39.91
N ARG A 479 -8.53 33.50 -40.34
CA ARG A 479 -8.90 32.09 -40.06
C ARG A 479 -8.28 31.11 -41.06
N ASP A 480 -8.12 31.52 -42.32
CA ASP A 480 -7.64 30.67 -43.42
C ASP A 480 -6.28 31.15 -43.91
N ILE A 481 -5.20 30.75 -43.22
CA ILE A 481 -3.82 31.03 -43.63
C ILE A 481 -3.24 29.79 -44.29
N LEU A 482 -2.74 29.94 -45.52
CA LEU A 482 -1.93 28.93 -46.19
C LEU A 482 -0.46 29.22 -45.90
N TRP A 483 0.17 28.35 -45.11
CA TRP A 483 1.59 28.42 -44.80
C TRP A 483 2.43 27.67 -45.82
N SER A 484 3.60 28.22 -46.16
CA SER A 484 4.62 27.51 -46.92
C SER A 484 6.03 27.90 -46.48
N ALA A 485 7.00 27.01 -46.71
CA ALA A 485 8.39 27.23 -46.36
C ALA A 485 9.29 26.85 -47.54
N SER A 486 10.34 27.63 -47.80
CA SER A 486 11.31 27.34 -48.87
C SER A 486 12.32 26.25 -48.51
N GLY A 487 12.38 25.86 -47.23
CA GLY A 487 13.11 24.69 -46.74
C GLY A 487 12.72 24.34 -45.31
N GLY A 488 12.80 23.06 -44.94
CA GLY A 488 12.11 22.53 -43.76
C GLY A 488 10.63 22.21 -44.07
N SER A 489 9.80 22.13 -43.03
CA SER A 489 8.35 21.91 -43.16
C SER A 489 7.58 22.77 -42.17
N ILE A 490 6.47 23.38 -42.59
CA ILE A 490 5.56 24.15 -41.73
C ILE A 490 4.15 23.56 -41.81
N ASP A 491 3.47 23.46 -40.67
CA ASP A 491 2.08 22.96 -40.60
C ASP A 491 1.04 24.10 -40.72
N ASP A 492 -0.23 23.72 -40.76
CA ASP A 492 -1.38 24.63 -40.85
C ASP A 492 -1.57 25.54 -39.63
N LYS A 493 -0.89 25.24 -38.51
CA LYS A 493 -0.88 26.03 -37.28
C LYS A 493 0.31 26.99 -37.21
N GLY A 494 1.14 27.07 -38.25
CA GLY A 494 2.33 27.90 -38.29
C GLY A 494 3.52 27.34 -37.53
N ILE A 495 3.54 26.05 -37.18
CA ILE A 495 4.68 25.41 -36.52
C ILE A 495 5.68 24.95 -37.58
N PHE A 496 6.81 25.65 -37.64
CA PHE A 496 7.92 25.33 -38.52
C PHE A 496 8.86 24.31 -37.88
N THR A 497 9.27 23.30 -38.65
CA THR A 497 10.32 22.33 -38.31
C THR A 497 11.51 22.51 -39.24
N ALA A 498 12.66 22.86 -38.66
CA ALA A 498 13.90 23.11 -39.40
C ALA A 498 14.46 21.83 -40.03
N GLY A 499 14.83 21.90 -41.30
CA GLY A 499 15.56 20.84 -42.01
C GLY A 499 16.98 20.61 -41.45
N GLN A 500 17.70 19.66 -42.06
CA GLN A 500 19.08 19.34 -41.66
C GLN A 500 20.13 20.25 -42.33
N GLU A 501 19.77 20.90 -43.44
CA GLU A 501 20.67 21.78 -44.19
C GLU A 501 20.76 23.18 -43.56
N GLU A 502 21.98 23.69 -43.42
CA GLU A 502 22.22 25.06 -42.98
C GLU A 502 21.99 26.04 -44.15
N GLY A 503 21.36 27.18 -43.88
CA GLY A 503 20.98 28.12 -44.92
C GLY A 503 19.98 29.17 -44.43
N ILE A 504 19.59 30.06 -45.32
CA ILE A 504 18.53 31.05 -45.11
C ILE A 504 17.30 30.57 -45.89
N PHE A 505 16.18 30.41 -45.20
CA PHE A 505 14.92 29.94 -45.75
C PHE A 505 13.83 30.97 -45.47
N GLU A 506 12.79 30.95 -46.28
CA GLU A 506 11.65 31.88 -46.18
C GLU A 506 10.40 31.13 -45.74
N ILE A 507 9.64 31.76 -44.85
CA ILE A 507 8.31 31.33 -44.42
C ILE A 507 7.30 32.32 -45.01
N GLU A 508 6.36 31.83 -45.82
CA GLU A 508 5.29 32.63 -46.41
C GLU A 508 3.95 32.29 -45.75
N ALA A 509 3.23 33.32 -45.30
CA ALA A 509 1.82 33.22 -44.94
C ALA A 509 0.96 33.87 -46.00
N ARG A 510 -0.05 33.15 -46.49
CA ARG A 510 -0.97 33.62 -47.52
C ARG A 510 -2.41 33.60 -47.04
N SER A 511 -3.15 34.67 -47.30
CA SER A 511 -4.60 34.78 -47.08
C SER A 511 -5.26 35.33 -48.34
N GLY A 512 -5.89 34.46 -49.12
CA GLY A 512 -6.35 34.81 -50.47
C GLY A 512 -5.17 35.21 -51.37
N ASP A 513 -5.22 36.43 -51.92
CA ASP A 513 -4.17 36.98 -52.78
C ASP A 513 -3.06 37.73 -52.00
N ILE A 514 -3.24 37.95 -50.70
CA ILE A 514 -2.32 38.74 -49.87
C ILE A 514 -1.32 37.81 -49.19
N VAL A 515 -0.04 38.18 -49.28
CA VAL A 515 1.07 37.41 -48.71
C VAL A 515 2.02 38.28 -47.92
N ASP A 516 2.66 37.68 -46.91
CA ASP A 516 3.84 38.24 -46.27
C ASP A 516 4.86 37.14 -45.98
N ARG A 517 6.14 37.53 -45.86
CA ARG A 517 7.28 36.60 -45.76
C ARG A 517 8.20 36.94 -44.60
N SER A 518 8.65 35.90 -43.91
CA SER A 518 9.65 35.93 -42.85
C SER A 518 10.89 35.12 -43.21
N ARG A 519 12.05 35.48 -42.64
CA ARG A 519 13.34 34.79 -42.85
C ARG A 519 13.74 33.94 -41.64
N VAL A 520 14.08 32.70 -41.90
CA VAL A 520 14.66 31.78 -40.90
C VAL A 520 16.04 31.29 -41.34
N THR A 521 17.04 31.53 -40.49
CA THR A 521 18.41 31.05 -40.68
C THR A 521 18.58 29.73 -39.92
N ILE A 522 18.73 28.61 -40.63
CA ILE A 522 19.12 27.35 -40.02
C ILE A 522 20.64 27.33 -39.89
N LYS A 523 21.15 27.32 -38.66
CA LYS A 523 22.59 27.22 -38.37
C LYS A 523 22.82 26.44 -37.09
N LYS A 524 23.91 25.66 -37.03
CA LYS A 524 24.38 25.07 -35.77
C LYS A 524 24.78 26.18 -34.81
N LEU A 525 23.98 26.35 -33.77
CA LEU A 525 24.29 27.27 -32.68
C LEU A 525 25.44 26.70 -31.84
N LYS A 526 26.51 27.48 -31.70
CA LYS A 526 27.66 27.19 -30.84
C LYS A 526 27.63 28.16 -29.66
N PRO A 527 26.96 27.82 -28.56
CA PRO A 527 26.94 28.67 -27.38
C PRO A 527 28.35 28.72 -26.76
N HIS A 528 28.80 29.91 -26.40
CA HIS A 528 30.01 30.17 -25.62
C HIS A 528 29.63 31.05 -24.43
N TRP A 529 30.16 30.72 -23.26
CA TRP A 529 29.96 31.46 -22.02
C TRP A 529 31.28 31.46 -21.24
N GLU A 530 31.61 32.60 -20.65
CA GLU A 530 32.77 32.84 -19.80
C GLU A 530 32.33 33.67 -18.59
N GLY A 531 32.84 33.33 -17.41
CA GLY A 531 32.52 34.02 -16.17
C GLY A 531 33.05 33.28 -14.94
N GLU A 532 33.25 34.02 -13.84
CA GLU A 532 33.69 33.47 -12.56
C GLU A 532 32.52 32.79 -11.83
N ILE A 533 32.76 31.58 -11.30
CA ILE A 533 31.75 30.82 -10.56
C ILE A 533 32.21 30.66 -9.12
N PRO A 534 31.50 31.24 -8.14
CA PRO A 534 31.83 31.07 -6.73
C PRO A 534 31.82 29.59 -6.31
N HIS A 535 32.72 29.19 -5.42
CA HIS A 535 32.90 27.78 -5.01
C HIS A 535 31.60 27.10 -4.53
N GLN A 536 30.72 27.85 -3.86
CA GLN A 536 29.40 27.39 -3.38
C GLN A 536 28.44 26.95 -4.50
N ARG A 537 28.69 27.36 -5.75
CA ARG A 537 27.81 27.14 -6.91
C ARG A 537 28.34 26.10 -7.89
N TRP A 538 29.54 25.54 -7.67
CA TRP A 538 30.17 24.59 -8.60
C TRP A 538 29.30 23.36 -8.90
N THR A 539 28.73 22.72 -7.87
CA THR A 539 27.85 21.55 -8.06
C THR A 539 26.59 21.89 -8.85
N GLN A 540 26.03 23.09 -8.64
CA GLN A 540 24.85 23.55 -9.38
C GLN A 540 25.19 23.87 -10.84
N PHE A 541 26.35 24.47 -11.10
CA PHE A 541 26.82 24.71 -12.46
C PHE A 541 27.05 23.40 -13.21
N TYR A 542 27.72 22.43 -12.57
CA TYR A 542 27.88 21.10 -13.13
C TYR A 542 26.52 20.45 -13.42
N ASN A 543 25.63 20.36 -12.43
CA ASN A 543 24.35 19.66 -12.57
C ASN A 543 23.37 20.33 -13.54
N ARG A 544 23.34 21.66 -13.63
CA ARG A 544 22.33 22.39 -14.42
C ARG A 544 22.81 22.78 -15.81
N VAL A 545 24.12 22.98 -15.98
CA VAL A 545 24.74 23.45 -17.23
C VAL A 545 25.57 22.32 -17.85
N LEU A 546 26.67 21.90 -17.21
CA LEU A 546 27.64 20.99 -17.84
C LEU A 546 27.10 19.56 -18.04
N SER A 547 26.32 19.01 -17.10
CA SER A 547 25.79 17.64 -17.15
C SER A 547 25.00 17.35 -18.43
N LYS A 548 24.30 18.36 -18.95
CA LYS A 548 23.51 18.28 -20.20
C LYS A 548 24.38 18.16 -21.45
N PHE A 549 25.66 18.51 -21.35
CA PHE A 549 26.64 18.50 -22.45
C PHE A 549 27.79 17.52 -22.20
N ALA A 550 27.93 16.95 -20.99
CA ALA A 550 29.04 16.11 -20.56
C ALA A 550 29.24 14.84 -21.42
N THR A 551 28.19 14.35 -22.08
CA THR A 551 28.25 13.18 -22.97
C THR A 551 28.55 13.53 -24.44
N ARG A 552 28.65 14.82 -24.81
CA ARG A 552 28.89 15.23 -26.20
C ARG A 552 30.38 15.28 -26.53
N LYS A 553 30.78 14.56 -27.58
CA LYS A 553 32.14 14.65 -28.16
C LYS A 553 32.39 16.08 -28.64
N GLY A 554 33.34 16.79 -28.01
CA GLY A 554 33.76 18.14 -28.39
C GLY A 554 33.53 19.24 -27.34
N LEU A 555 32.99 18.93 -26.15
CA LEU A 555 33.00 19.86 -25.03
C LEU A 555 34.47 20.12 -24.63
N LYS A 556 34.88 21.39 -24.66
CA LYS A 556 36.15 21.85 -24.09
C LYS A 556 35.85 22.66 -22.84
N LEU A 557 36.42 22.25 -21.71
CA LEU A 557 36.32 22.97 -20.44
C LEU A 557 37.73 23.48 -20.10
N THR A 558 37.86 24.79 -19.98
CA THR A 558 39.08 25.44 -19.47
C THR A 558 38.79 25.84 -18.04
N VAL A 559 39.62 25.40 -17.09
CA VAL A 559 39.48 25.70 -15.66
C VAL A 559 40.76 26.39 -15.21
N SER A 560 40.63 27.59 -14.64
CA SER A 560 41.69 28.27 -13.88
C SER A 560 41.35 28.13 -12.40
N VAL A 561 42.32 27.76 -11.57
CA VAL A 561 42.14 27.57 -10.13
C VAL A 561 43.14 28.47 -9.42
N ASP A 562 42.63 29.50 -8.75
CA ASP A 562 43.43 30.43 -7.95
C ASP A 562 43.14 30.18 -6.47
N ILE A 563 44.13 29.68 -5.73
CA ILE A 563 44.03 29.42 -4.28
C ILE A 563 44.91 30.43 -3.54
N PRO A 564 44.34 31.38 -2.79
CA PRO A 564 45.12 32.32 -2.00
C PRO A 564 45.77 31.62 -0.80
N ASP A 565 47.01 32.00 -0.47
CA ASP A 565 47.73 31.59 0.74
C ASP A 565 47.94 30.07 0.90
N ALA A 566 48.07 29.33 -0.21
CA ALA A 566 48.29 27.88 -0.21
C ALA A 566 49.64 27.48 0.39
N SER A 567 49.65 26.42 1.19
CA SER A 567 50.87 25.80 1.74
C SER A 567 51.58 24.88 0.74
N GLU A 568 52.87 24.60 0.95
CA GLU A 568 53.63 23.66 0.11
C GLU A 568 53.00 22.26 0.07
N ASP A 569 52.44 21.80 1.20
CA ASP A 569 51.74 20.52 1.30
C ASP A 569 50.46 20.50 0.44
N GLU A 570 49.67 21.58 0.45
CA GLU A 570 48.46 21.71 -0.39
C GLU A 570 48.78 21.76 -1.89
N ILE A 571 49.91 22.37 -2.27
CA ILE A 571 50.39 22.40 -3.67
C ILE A 571 50.80 20.99 -4.12
N GLU A 572 51.50 20.22 -3.29
CA GLU A 572 51.88 18.84 -3.62
C GLU A 572 50.67 17.89 -3.67
N GLU A 573 49.69 18.06 -2.78
CA GLU A 573 48.41 17.34 -2.87
C GLU A 573 47.67 17.66 -4.18
N MET A 574 47.66 18.92 -4.61
CA MET A 574 47.05 19.34 -5.88
C MET A 574 47.76 18.70 -7.09
N LYS A 575 49.10 18.65 -7.11
CA LYS A 575 49.86 17.97 -8.17
C LYS A 575 49.53 16.49 -8.24
N LEU A 576 49.45 15.82 -7.08
CA LEU A 576 49.11 14.40 -7.00
C LEU A 576 47.71 14.13 -7.55
N ALA A 577 46.71 14.95 -7.18
CA ALA A 577 45.35 14.82 -7.68
C ALA A 577 45.24 15.07 -9.19
N LEU A 578 45.97 16.06 -9.73
CA LEU A 578 46.03 16.31 -11.18
C LEU A 578 46.67 15.14 -11.93
N ARG A 579 47.72 14.51 -11.36
CA ARG A 579 48.37 13.32 -11.92
C ARG A 579 47.41 12.14 -12.00
N GLU A 580 46.65 11.87 -10.93
CA GLU A 580 45.65 10.79 -10.90
C GLU A 580 44.55 10.99 -11.96
N LEU A 581 44.19 12.25 -12.22
CA LEU A 581 43.26 12.63 -13.29
C LEU A 581 43.89 12.67 -14.69
N SER A 582 45.19 12.35 -14.81
CA SER A 582 45.96 12.40 -16.06
C SER A 582 45.98 13.79 -16.71
N LEU A 583 46.04 14.85 -15.89
CA LEU A 583 46.11 16.25 -16.31
C LEU A 583 47.56 16.79 -16.17
N GLN A 584 47.84 17.96 -16.76
CA GLN A 584 49.16 18.61 -16.62
C GLN A 584 49.38 19.07 -15.17
N GLU A 585 50.60 18.87 -14.66
CA GLU A 585 50.96 19.11 -13.25
C GLU A 585 51.79 20.39 -13.04
N ASP A 586 51.95 21.20 -14.09
CA ASP A 586 52.71 22.45 -14.03
C ASP A 586 51.89 23.50 -13.26
N ILE A 587 52.15 23.63 -11.96
CA ILE A 587 51.56 24.66 -11.09
C ILE A 587 52.54 25.84 -11.01
N GLU A 588 52.12 27.02 -11.48
CA GLU A 588 52.81 28.28 -11.23
C GLU A 588 52.54 28.71 -9.77
N VAL A 589 53.59 28.96 -8.98
CA VAL A 589 53.53 29.35 -7.56
C VAL A 589 53.93 30.80 -7.37
#